data_AF-A0A973NT57-F1
#
_entry.id   AF-A0A973NT57-F1
#
_cell.length_a   1.000
_cell.length_b   1.000
_cell.length_c   1.000
_cell.angle_alpha   90.00
_cell.angle_beta   90.00
_cell.angle_gamma   90.00
#
_symmetry.space_group_name_H-M   'P 1'
#
loop_
_entity.id
_entity.type
_entity.pdbx_description
1 polymer ?
#
loop_
_entity_poly.entity_id
_entity_poly.type
_entity_poly.pdbx_seq_one_letter_code
_entity_poly.pdbx_strand_id
1 'polypeptide(L)'
;RVPSGSGTAFYRHRATGIERVTAANMSRLVSTAKPEAEGLSTDAGYIDGSDPFYEEIGRVEAVPDRLVLYHGSLLHSGVIPADMPFTTDPREGRLTANFFLLGR
;
A
#
# COMPACT_ATOMS: atom_id res chain seq x y z
N ARG A 1 12.33 17.76 1.16
CA ARG A 1 12.28 16.72 2.22
C ARG A 1 11.03 15.89 1.95
N VAL A 2 10.80 14.79 2.66
CA VAL A 2 9.51 14.09 2.62
C VAL A 2 8.97 13.99 4.05
N PRO A 3 7.65 13.93 4.25
CA PRO A 3 7.06 13.75 5.58
C PRO A 3 7.61 12.50 6.27
N SER A 4 7.91 12.64 7.56
CA SER A 4 8.44 11.55 8.39
C SER A 4 7.45 10.38 8.46
N GLY A 5 7.96 9.16 8.53
CA GLY A 5 7.14 7.95 8.60
C GLY A 5 6.41 7.58 7.30
N SER A 6 6.49 8.40 6.24
CA SER A 6 5.85 8.09 4.95
C SER A 6 6.68 7.12 4.10
N GLY A 7 6.04 6.48 3.12
CA GLY A 7 6.69 5.45 2.30
C GLY A 7 5.73 4.59 1.52
N THR A 8 6.17 3.38 1.20
CA THR A 8 5.37 2.33 0.58
C THR A 8 5.52 1.07 1.42
N ALA A 9 4.40 0.47 1.81
CA ALA A 9 4.36 -0.77 2.56
C ALA A 9 3.76 -1.89 1.71
N PHE A 10 4.17 -3.12 2.02
CA PHE A 10 3.78 -4.35 1.35
C PHE A 10 3.10 -5.28 2.32
N TYR A 11 2.09 -6.00 1.84
CA TYR A 11 1.17 -6.72 2.70
C TYR A 11 0.96 -8.16 2.27
N ARG A 12 0.59 -8.98 3.27
CA ARG A 12 -0.02 -10.29 3.06
C ARG A 12 -1.43 -10.27 3.62
N HIS A 13 -2.39 -10.69 2.82
CA HIS A 13 -3.75 -10.90 3.29
C HIS A 13 -3.79 -12.11 4.22
N ARG A 14 -4.18 -11.94 5.48
CA ARG A 14 -4.05 -12.94 6.55
C ARG A 14 -4.92 -14.17 6.29
N ALA A 15 -6.19 -13.97 5.90
CA ALA A 15 -7.12 -15.08 5.71
C ALA A 15 -6.75 -15.97 4.50
N THR A 16 -6.11 -15.41 3.47
CA THR A 16 -5.75 -16.18 2.27
C THR A 16 -4.27 -16.55 2.18
N GLY A 17 -3.41 -15.87 2.94
CA GLY A 17 -1.95 -15.97 2.83
C GLY A 17 -1.40 -15.38 1.52
N ILE A 18 -2.16 -14.56 0.80
CA ILE A 18 -1.76 -14.01 -0.50
C ILE A 18 -1.05 -12.68 -0.28
N GLU A 19 0.22 -12.58 -0.68
CA GLU A 19 0.93 -11.29 -0.84
C GLU A 19 1.06 -10.84 -2.30
N ARG A 20 0.94 -11.78 -3.26
CA ARG A 20 1.01 -11.51 -4.70
C ARG A 20 -0.23 -12.03 -5.41
N VAL A 21 -0.94 -11.13 -6.06
CA VAL A 21 -2.11 -11.46 -6.87
C VAL A 21 -1.66 -12.02 -8.22
N THR A 22 -2.32 -13.09 -8.63
CA THR A 22 -2.18 -13.77 -9.92
C THR A 22 -3.58 -14.11 -10.44
N ALA A 23 -3.69 -14.43 -11.74
CA ALA A 23 -4.97 -14.87 -12.30
C ALA A 23 -5.55 -16.10 -11.57
N ALA A 24 -4.68 -16.99 -11.08
CA ALA A 24 -5.09 -18.22 -10.39
C ALA A 24 -5.62 -17.98 -8.96
N ASN A 25 -5.22 -16.90 -8.28
CA ASN A 25 -5.58 -16.65 -6.88
C ASN A 25 -6.49 -15.43 -6.68
N MET A 26 -6.70 -14.60 -7.71
CA MET A 26 -7.49 -13.37 -7.64
C MET A 26 -8.92 -13.64 -7.14
N SER A 27 -9.59 -14.66 -7.66
CA SER A 27 -10.96 -14.99 -7.26
C SER A 27 -11.05 -15.29 -5.77
N ARG A 28 -10.11 -16.10 -5.23
CA ARG A 28 -10.03 -16.42 -3.80
C ARG A 28 -9.79 -15.18 -2.95
N LEU A 29 -8.85 -14.31 -3.36
CA LEU A 29 -8.60 -13.06 -2.63
C LEU A 29 -9.86 -12.20 -2.57
N VAL A 30 -10.47 -11.92 -3.72
CA VAL A 30 -11.64 -11.03 -3.81
C VAL A 30 -12.83 -11.59 -3.04
N SER A 31 -13.12 -12.89 -3.16
CA SER A 31 -14.24 -13.50 -2.45
C SER A 31 -14.09 -13.48 -0.92
N THR A 32 -12.85 -13.52 -0.43
CA THR A 32 -12.58 -13.49 1.02
C THR A 32 -12.51 -12.05 1.54
N ALA A 33 -11.83 -11.15 0.84
CA ALA A 33 -11.60 -9.77 1.30
C ALA A 33 -12.82 -8.86 1.16
N LYS A 34 -13.75 -9.16 0.24
CA LYS A 34 -14.95 -8.33 0.02
C LYS A 34 -15.84 -8.19 1.27
N PRO A 35 -16.30 -9.28 1.93
CA PRO A 35 -17.11 -9.14 3.15
C PRO A 35 -16.35 -8.48 4.31
N GLU A 36 -15.03 -8.64 4.39
CA GLU A 36 -14.19 -7.95 5.38
C GLU A 36 -14.20 -6.43 5.15
N ALA A 37 -14.11 -5.99 3.89
CA ALA A 37 -14.19 -4.58 3.51
C ALA A 37 -15.58 -3.97 3.77
N GLU A 38 -16.67 -4.74 3.59
CA GLU A 38 -18.03 -4.29 3.90
C GLU A 38 -18.25 -3.99 5.39
N GLY A 39 -17.41 -4.55 6.27
CA GLY A 39 -17.42 -4.30 7.71
C GLY A 39 -16.58 -3.10 8.16
N LEU A 40 -15.84 -2.46 7.26
CA LEU A 40 -15.00 -1.31 7.61
C LEU A 40 -15.83 -0.04 7.82
N SER A 41 -15.39 0.80 8.75
CA SER A 41 -15.95 2.15 8.93
C SER A 41 -15.76 2.98 7.66
N THR A 42 -16.70 3.88 7.36
CA THR A 42 -16.56 4.86 6.28
C THR A 42 -15.39 5.82 6.51
N ASP A 43 -14.94 5.95 7.75
CA ASP A 43 -13.82 6.80 8.15
C ASP A 43 -12.50 6.01 8.22
N ALA A 44 -12.48 4.76 7.75
CA ALA A 44 -11.26 3.97 7.64
C ALA A 44 -10.27 4.67 6.70
N GLY A 45 -9.16 5.12 7.27
CA GLY A 45 -8.08 5.77 6.55
C GLY A 45 -7.17 4.79 5.81
N TYR A 46 -5.99 5.26 5.44
CA TYR A 46 -4.95 4.39 4.88
C TYR A 46 -4.43 3.42 5.94
N ILE A 47 -4.19 2.18 5.54
CA ILE A 47 -3.50 1.20 6.36
C ILE A 47 -2.07 1.68 6.67
N ASP A 48 -1.65 1.57 7.92
CA ASP A 48 -0.29 1.82 8.39
C ASP A 48 0.09 0.74 9.42
N GLY A 49 1.09 -0.07 9.10
CA GLY A 49 1.39 -1.28 9.88
C GLY A 49 0.43 -2.43 9.53
N SER A 50 0.32 -3.38 10.45
CA SER A 50 -0.60 -4.52 10.30
C SER A 50 -1.97 -4.22 10.90
N ASP A 51 -3.01 -4.83 10.34
CA ASP A 51 -4.37 -4.81 10.88
C ASP A 51 -4.94 -6.25 10.99
N PRO A 52 -6.22 -6.43 11.37
CA PRO A 52 -6.85 -7.76 11.45
C PRO A 52 -6.91 -8.54 10.13
N PHE A 53 -6.85 -7.87 8.97
CA PHE A 53 -7.02 -8.48 7.64
C PHE A 53 -5.68 -8.62 6.89
N TYR A 54 -4.72 -7.73 7.15
CA TYR A 54 -3.45 -7.64 6.46
C TYR A 54 -2.27 -7.59 7.45
N GLU A 55 -1.24 -8.36 7.13
CA GLU A 55 0.06 -8.32 7.78
C GLU A 55 1.00 -7.46 6.94
N GLU A 56 1.64 -6.45 7.53
CA GLU A 56 2.75 -5.75 6.88
C GLU A 56 3.97 -6.68 6.85
N ILE A 57 4.45 -6.98 5.65
CA ILE A 57 5.58 -7.89 5.41
C ILE A 57 6.81 -7.17 4.87
N GLY A 58 6.72 -5.86 4.65
CA GLY A 58 7.84 -5.05 4.20
C GLY A 58 7.46 -3.58 4.07
N ARG A 59 8.45 -2.71 4.22
CA ARG A 59 8.29 -1.25 4.11
C ARG A 59 9.52 -0.63 3.48
N VAL A 60 9.29 0.34 2.62
CA VAL A 60 10.33 1.19 2.05
C VAL A 60 10.01 2.64 2.40
N GLU A 61 10.87 3.25 3.20
CA GLU A 61 10.76 4.65 3.58
C GLU A 61 10.86 5.56 2.34
N ALA A 62 10.05 6.61 2.34
CA ALA A 62 10.15 7.67 1.34
C ALA A 62 11.49 8.39 1.49
N VAL A 63 12.19 8.55 0.37
CA VAL A 63 13.41 9.36 0.26
C VAL A 63 13.33 10.12 -1.06
N PRO A 64 13.67 11.43 -1.09
CA PRO A 64 13.72 12.19 -2.33
C PRO A 64 14.59 11.50 -3.39
N ASP A 65 14.14 11.52 -4.65
CA ASP A 65 14.87 10.94 -5.79
C ASP A 65 15.13 9.43 -5.70
N ARG A 66 14.42 8.73 -4.82
CA ARG A 66 14.45 7.26 -4.73
C ARG A 66 13.42 6.64 -5.67
N LEU A 67 13.88 5.67 -6.46
CA LEU A 67 13.04 4.80 -7.25
C LEU A 67 12.91 3.42 -6.58
N VAL A 68 11.69 2.89 -6.51
CA VAL A 68 11.39 1.55 -5.97
C VAL A 68 10.73 0.72 -7.07
N LEU A 69 11.33 -0.41 -7.42
CA LEU A 69 10.78 -1.37 -8.41
C LEU A 69 10.34 -2.64 -7.71
N TYR A 70 9.13 -3.08 -8.01
CA TYR A 70 8.55 -4.31 -7.49
C TYR A 70 7.49 -4.85 -8.45
N HIS A 71 7.05 -6.09 -8.26
CA HIS A 71 5.95 -6.64 -9.04
C HIS A 71 4.67 -5.85 -8.76
N GLY A 72 4.07 -5.24 -9.78
CA GLY A 72 2.85 -4.44 -9.65
C GLY A 72 1.63 -5.21 -9.13
N SER A 73 1.70 -6.54 -9.04
CA SER A 73 0.67 -7.39 -8.47
C SER A 73 0.92 -7.79 -7.01
N LEU A 74 1.95 -7.26 -6.36
CA LEU A 74 2.08 -7.35 -4.90
C LEU A 74 0.99 -6.51 -4.23
N LEU A 75 0.47 -6.96 -3.10
CA LEU A 75 -0.38 -6.11 -2.27
C LEU A 75 0.49 -5.05 -1.63
N HIS A 76 0.17 -3.79 -1.88
CA HIS A 76 0.93 -2.63 -1.40
C HIS A 76 0.01 -1.43 -1.18
N SER A 77 0.44 -0.54 -0.31
CA SER A 77 -0.22 0.75 -0.07
C SER A 77 0.82 1.82 0.20
N GLY A 78 0.47 3.07 -0.07
CA GLY A 78 1.23 4.19 0.44
C GLY A 78 1.09 4.26 1.96
N VAL A 79 2.19 4.51 2.67
CA VAL A 79 2.13 4.87 4.07
C VAL A 79 1.82 6.36 4.17
N ILE A 80 0.65 6.67 4.71
CA ILE A 80 0.11 8.02 4.85
C ILE A 80 -0.26 8.23 6.33
N PRO A 81 0.69 8.76 7.15
CA PRO A 81 0.42 9.06 8.55
C PRO A 81 -0.76 10.03 8.71
N ALA A 82 -1.51 9.89 9.80
CA ALA A 82 -2.69 10.73 10.06
C ALA A 82 -2.35 12.23 10.19
N ASP A 83 -1.12 12.55 10.62
CA ASP A 83 -0.59 13.90 10.78
C ASP A 83 0.21 14.38 9.54
N MET A 84 0.15 13.63 8.44
CA MET A 84 0.87 13.99 7.21
C MET A 84 0.37 15.33 6.65
N PRO A 85 1.26 16.28 6.33
CA PRO A 85 0.86 17.56 5.78
C PRO A 85 0.38 17.41 4.33
N PHE A 86 -0.91 17.64 4.10
CA PHE A 86 -1.51 17.73 2.77
C PHE A 86 -1.41 19.16 2.22
N THR A 87 -0.17 19.57 1.93
CA THR A 87 0.16 20.88 1.38
C THR A 87 0.31 20.82 -0.14
N THR A 88 0.04 21.94 -0.81
CA THR A 88 0.28 22.10 -2.25
C THR A 88 1.74 22.45 -2.56
N ASP A 89 2.58 22.74 -1.55
CA ASP A 89 4.03 22.94 -1.78
C ASP A 89 4.74 21.59 -1.96
N PRO A 90 5.29 21.31 -3.16
CA PRO A 90 5.98 20.05 -3.42
C PRO A 90 7.28 19.86 -2.60
N ARG A 91 7.78 20.91 -1.92
CA ARG A 91 8.99 20.83 -1.07
C ARG A 91 8.70 20.26 0.32
N GLU A 92 7.46 20.37 0.76
CA GLU A 92 6.97 19.98 2.09
C GLU A 92 6.13 18.69 2.04
N GLY A 93 5.36 18.49 0.98
CA GLY A 93 4.55 17.29 0.76
C GLY A 93 5.33 16.09 0.23
N ARG A 94 4.61 14.99 -0.05
CA ARG A 94 5.14 13.80 -0.73
C ARG A 94 4.58 13.71 -2.14
N LEU A 95 5.30 14.30 -3.10
CA LEU A 95 5.00 14.11 -4.52
C LEU A 95 5.65 12.80 -5.01
N THR A 96 4.86 11.91 -5.63
CA THR A 96 5.36 10.65 -6.21
C THR A 96 4.95 10.53 -7.67
N ALA A 97 5.77 9.83 -8.47
CA ALA A 97 5.43 9.38 -9.80
C ALA A 97 5.37 7.85 -9.80
N ASN A 98 4.30 7.27 -10.34
CA ASN A 98 4.11 5.83 -10.43
C ASN A 98 3.91 5.45 -11.90
N PHE A 99 4.57 4.38 -12.33
CA PHE A 99 4.48 3.88 -13.70
C PHE A 99 4.61 2.36 -13.72
N PHE A 100 4.00 1.73 -14.72
CA PHE A 100 4.13 0.29 -14.96
C PHE A 100 5.09 0.04 -16.12
N LEU A 101 5.99 -0.91 -15.92
CA LEU A 101 6.90 -1.38 -16.96
C LEU A 101 6.41 -2.75 -17.45
N LEU A 102 6.22 -2.87 -18.76
CA LEU A 102 5.94 -4.14 -19.42
C LEU A 102 7.20 -4.59 -20.17
N GLY A 103 7.83 -5.67 -19.70
CA GLY A 103 8.93 -6.31 -20.43
C GLY A 103 8.41 -7.05 -21.66
N ARG A 104 9.23 -7.11 -22.71
CA ARG A 104 9.03 -7.98 -23.88
C ARG A 104 9.87 -9.24 -23.76
#